data_AF-A0A0D5MA07-F1
#
_entry.id   AF-A0A0D5MA07-F1
#
_cell.length_a   1.000
_cell.length_b   1.000
_cell.length_c   1.000
_cell.angle_alpha   90.00
_cell.angle_beta   90.00
_cell.angle_gamma   90.00
#
_symmetry.space_group_name_H-M   'P 1'
#
loop_
_entity.id
_entity.type
_entity.pdbx_description
1 polymer ?
#
loop_
_entity_poly.entity_id
_entity_poly.type
_entity_poly.pdbx_seq_one_letter_code
_entity_poly.pdbx_strand_id
1 'polypeptide(L)'
;MSVEAIIEPSDYVAPDTFNQFLADLKARARQTKSPIISPRMFCLALGMDVQTLASRAHVHRVTVNRAQGAEKLQTYLRDAVRVMGAAADINGNFQDAAFWFRNEPISAFNFRTPEQLVSEGRAEDLLNYVQSLHAGAAG
;
A
#
# COMPACT_ATOMS: atom_id res chain seq x y z
N MET A 1 -1.48 29.47 9.18
CA MET A 1 -2.56 28.69 8.52
C MET A 1 -2.00 28.18 7.21
N SER A 2 -1.49 26.95 7.21
CA SER A 2 -0.96 26.33 6.00
C SER A 2 -2.14 25.97 5.11
N VAL A 3 -2.17 26.53 3.91
CA VAL A 3 -3.05 26.07 2.82
C VAL A 3 -2.65 24.62 2.56
N GLU A 4 -3.44 23.65 3.04
CA GLU A 4 -3.29 22.25 2.65
C GLU A 4 -3.48 22.22 1.13
N ALA A 5 -2.37 22.06 0.40
CA ALA A 5 -2.39 22.00 -1.05
C ALA A 5 -3.35 20.87 -1.47
N ILE A 6 -4.26 21.20 -2.36
CA ILE A 6 -5.21 20.24 -2.92
C ILE A 6 -4.39 19.26 -3.76
N ILE A 7 -4.12 18.07 -3.23
CA ILE A 7 -3.49 16.99 -3.99
C ILE A 7 -4.57 16.37 -4.86
N GLU A 8 -4.64 16.84 -6.11
CA GLU A 8 -5.43 16.16 -7.12
C GLU A 8 -4.78 14.82 -7.46
N PRO A 9 -5.52 13.71 -7.53
CA PRO A 9 -4.94 12.40 -7.81
C PRO A 9 -4.41 12.27 -9.25
N SER A 10 -4.50 13.29 -10.09
CA SER A 10 -3.82 13.34 -11.40
C SER A 10 -2.36 13.71 -11.30
N ASP A 11 -2.01 14.48 -10.27
CA ASP A 11 -0.72 15.16 -10.14
C ASP A 11 0.08 14.57 -8.97
N TYR A 12 -0.39 13.45 -8.41
CA TYR A 12 0.25 12.78 -7.29
C TYR A 12 1.57 12.14 -7.73
N VAL A 13 2.65 12.54 -7.08
CA VAL A 13 3.98 11.95 -7.21
C VAL A 13 4.28 11.18 -5.93
N ALA A 14 4.81 9.96 -6.08
CA ALA A 14 5.23 9.14 -4.96
C ALA A 14 6.25 9.92 -4.09
N PRO A 15 6.03 10.06 -2.78
CA PRO A 15 6.96 10.76 -1.92
C PRO A 15 8.18 9.88 -1.60
N ASP A 16 9.24 10.51 -1.09
CA ASP A 16 10.47 9.79 -0.70
C ASP A 16 10.28 8.94 0.56
N THR A 17 9.37 9.35 1.45
CA THR A 17 9.18 8.72 2.76
C THR A 17 7.78 8.13 2.93
N PHE A 18 7.72 7.00 3.63
CA PHE A 18 6.46 6.30 3.89
C PHE A 18 5.52 7.14 4.77
N ASN A 19 6.07 7.93 5.70
CA ASN A 19 5.30 8.83 6.55
C ASN A 19 4.59 9.92 5.74
N GLN A 20 5.24 10.46 4.71
CA GLN A 20 4.61 11.43 3.82
C GLN A 20 3.51 10.78 2.98
N PHE A 21 3.75 9.56 2.46
CA PHE A 21 2.72 8.79 1.75
C PHE A 21 1.47 8.58 2.61
N LEU A 22 1.64 8.18 3.88
CA LEU A 22 0.53 8.07 4.83
C LEU A 22 -0.15 9.41 5.13
N ALA A 23 0.63 10.50 5.22
CA ALA A 23 0.08 11.84 5.44
C ALA A 23 -0.80 12.28 4.25
N ASP A 24 -0.38 12.00 3.02
CA ASP A 24 -1.13 12.33 1.80
C ASP A 24 -2.44 11.55 1.72
N LEU A 25 -2.41 10.24 2.04
CA LEU A 25 -3.62 9.43 2.12
C LEU A 25 -4.60 9.95 3.18
N LYS A 26 -4.10 10.36 4.36
CA LYS A 26 -4.92 10.96 5.43
C LYS A 26 -5.49 12.31 5.02
N ALA A 27 -4.71 13.16 4.37
CA ALA A 27 -5.16 14.45 3.87
C ALA A 27 -6.32 14.27 2.88
N ARG A 28 -6.21 13.30 1.97
CA ARG A 28 -7.31 12.96 1.06
C ARG A 28 -8.57 12.51 1.78
N ALA A 29 -8.43 11.57 2.71
CA ALA A 29 -9.56 11.02 3.45
C ALA A 29 -10.33 12.14 4.18
N ARG A 30 -9.62 13.09 4.80
CA ARG A 30 -10.20 14.29 5.43
C ARG A 30 -10.91 15.19 4.43
N GLN A 31 -10.27 15.48 3.30
CA GLN A 31 -10.83 16.32 2.24
C GLN A 31 -12.16 15.76 1.72
N THR A 32 -12.21 14.44 1.46
CA THR A 32 -13.43 13.78 0.97
C THR A 32 -14.43 13.41 2.06
N LYS A 33 -14.11 13.69 3.34
CA LYS A 33 -14.88 13.27 4.52
C LYS A 33 -15.23 11.77 4.50
N SER A 34 -14.28 10.95 4.04
CA SER A 34 -14.47 9.51 3.85
C SER A 34 -13.21 8.78 4.33
N PRO A 35 -13.32 7.80 5.25
CA PRO A 35 -12.18 7.10 5.83
C PRO A 35 -11.65 5.98 4.92
N ILE A 36 -11.60 6.22 3.61
CA ILE A 36 -11.15 5.25 2.61
C ILE A 36 -9.76 5.62 2.09
N ILE A 37 -8.97 4.60 1.74
CA ILE A 37 -7.72 4.78 1.00
C ILE A 37 -8.09 5.03 -0.46
N SER A 38 -7.56 6.11 -1.04
CA SER A 38 -7.79 6.42 -2.46
C SER A 38 -7.08 5.40 -3.35
N PRO A 39 -7.81 4.60 -4.16
CA PRO A 39 -7.19 3.61 -5.03
C PRO A 39 -6.27 4.24 -6.07
N ARG A 40 -6.60 5.44 -6.54
CA ARG A 40 -5.82 6.16 -7.55
C ARG A 40 -4.49 6.66 -7.02
N MET A 41 -4.45 7.25 -5.81
CA MET A 41 -3.17 7.64 -5.20
C MET A 41 -2.30 6.44 -4.90
N PHE A 42 -2.89 5.33 -4.43
CA PHE A 42 -2.16 4.08 -4.23
C PHE A 42 -1.53 3.58 -5.53
N CYS A 43 -2.30 3.54 -6.63
CA CYS A 43 -1.80 3.16 -7.95
C CYS A 43 -0.61 4.02 -8.40
N LEU A 44 -0.73 5.34 -8.26
CA LEU A 44 0.33 6.28 -8.66
C LEU A 44 1.58 6.14 -7.79
N ALA A 45 1.40 5.98 -6.47
CA ALA A 45 2.49 5.78 -5.54
C ALA A 45 3.33 4.52 -5.89
N LEU A 46 2.68 3.44 -6.30
CA LEU A 46 3.32 2.16 -6.60
C LEU A 46 3.66 1.97 -8.10
N GLY A 47 3.38 2.97 -8.95
CA GLY A 47 3.57 2.85 -10.40
C GLY A 47 2.79 1.67 -11.01
N MET A 48 1.57 1.41 -10.53
CA MET A 48 0.68 0.36 -11.07
C MET A 48 -0.59 0.97 -11.64
N ASP A 49 -1.15 0.32 -12.67
CA ASP A 49 -2.41 0.75 -13.24
C ASP A 49 -3.63 0.22 -12.44
N VAL A 50 -4.80 0.79 -12.74
CA VAL A 50 -6.07 0.43 -12.09
C VAL A 50 -6.48 -1.01 -12.41
N GLN A 51 -6.07 -1.56 -13.56
CA GLN A 51 -6.41 -2.92 -13.96
C GLN A 51 -5.63 -3.94 -13.11
N THR A 52 -4.37 -3.65 -12.84
CA THR A 52 -3.49 -4.41 -11.96
C THR A 52 -4.04 -4.39 -10.54
N LEU A 53 -4.39 -3.21 -10.01
CA LEU A 53 -5.01 -3.10 -8.69
C LEU A 53 -6.32 -3.90 -8.60
N ALA A 54 -7.18 -3.82 -9.61
CA ALA A 54 -8.43 -4.58 -9.66
C ALA A 54 -8.17 -6.10 -9.60
N SER A 55 -7.18 -6.56 -10.38
CA SER A 55 -6.76 -7.96 -10.38
C SER A 55 -6.22 -8.40 -9.02
N ARG A 56 -5.40 -7.57 -8.36
CA ARG A 56 -4.81 -7.89 -7.05
C ARG A 56 -5.81 -7.91 -5.91
N ALA A 57 -6.78 -6.98 -5.94
CA ALA A 57 -7.87 -6.95 -4.98
C ALA A 57 -9.00 -7.94 -5.31
N HIS A 58 -8.90 -8.68 -6.44
CA HIS A 58 -9.93 -9.60 -6.93
C HIS A 58 -11.31 -8.93 -7.04
N VAL A 59 -11.34 -7.72 -7.60
CA VAL A 59 -12.55 -6.95 -7.90
C VAL A 59 -12.60 -6.58 -9.37
N HIS A 60 -13.76 -6.14 -9.85
CA HIS A 60 -13.87 -5.61 -11.20
C HIS A 60 -13.26 -4.21 -11.29
N ARG A 61 -12.66 -3.85 -12.44
CA ARG A 61 -12.11 -2.50 -12.69
C ARG A 61 -13.12 -1.37 -12.41
N VAL A 62 -14.40 -1.63 -12.69
CA VAL A 62 -15.49 -0.66 -12.42
C VAL A 62 -15.61 -0.39 -10.92
N THR A 63 -15.45 -1.40 -10.07
CA THR A 63 -15.48 -1.26 -8.61
C THR A 63 -14.41 -0.29 -8.15
N VAL A 64 -13.18 -0.38 -8.70
CA VAL A 64 -12.08 0.53 -8.34
C VAL A 64 -12.41 2.00 -8.65
N ASN A 65 -13.18 2.28 -9.69
CA ASN A 65 -13.53 3.66 -10.08
C ASN A 65 -14.82 4.17 -9.43
N ARG A 66 -15.86 3.33 -9.36
CA ARG A 66 -17.22 3.72 -8.98
C ARG A 66 -17.59 3.38 -7.55
N ALA A 67 -16.93 2.39 -6.95
CA ALA A 67 -17.20 1.88 -5.61
C ALA A 67 -15.88 1.77 -4.83
N GLN A 68 -15.16 2.90 -4.72
CA GLN A 68 -13.85 2.97 -4.08
C GLN A 68 -13.86 2.45 -2.62
N GLY A 69 -14.99 2.59 -1.92
CA GLY A 69 -15.18 2.06 -0.57
C GLY A 69 -15.59 0.59 -0.48
N ALA A 70 -15.59 -0.17 -1.59
CA ALA A 70 -15.92 -1.59 -1.55
C ALA A 70 -14.96 -2.35 -0.62
N GLU A 71 -15.51 -3.15 0.29
CA GLU A 71 -14.75 -3.74 1.39
C GLU A 71 -13.56 -4.56 0.90
N LYS A 72 -13.74 -5.40 -0.11
CA LYS A 72 -12.66 -6.23 -0.68
C LYS A 72 -11.48 -5.40 -1.22
N LEU A 73 -11.79 -4.26 -1.85
CA LEU A 73 -10.79 -3.32 -2.34
C LEU A 73 -10.07 -2.61 -1.19
N GLN A 74 -10.83 -2.14 -0.20
CA GLN A 74 -10.26 -1.46 0.97
C GLN A 74 -9.44 -2.39 1.85
N THR A 75 -9.81 -3.67 2.00
CA THR A 75 -9.02 -4.68 2.69
C THR A 75 -7.66 -4.84 2.03
N TYR A 76 -7.62 -5.06 0.71
CA TYR A 76 -6.35 -5.17 -0.02
C TYR A 76 -5.48 -3.91 0.17
N LEU A 77 -6.07 -2.71 0.03
CA LEU A 77 -5.34 -1.45 0.20
C LEU A 77 -4.78 -1.29 1.62
N ARG A 78 -5.57 -1.60 2.65
CA ARG A 78 -5.13 -1.52 4.05
C ARG A 78 -3.99 -2.50 4.32
N ASP A 79 -4.11 -3.74 3.86
CA ASP A 79 -3.11 -4.77 4.07
C ASP A 79 -1.80 -4.44 3.34
N ALA A 80 -1.88 -3.95 2.10
CA ALA A 80 -0.70 -3.49 1.37
C ALA A 80 0.00 -2.33 2.08
N VAL A 81 -0.76 -1.33 2.56
CA VAL A 81 -0.20 -0.19 3.30
C VAL A 81 0.43 -0.65 4.62
N ARG A 82 -0.19 -1.57 5.37
CA ARG A 82 0.37 -2.13 6.62
C ARG A 82 1.69 -2.84 6.37
N VAL A 83 1.75 -3.69 5.34
CA VAL A 83 2.96 -4.44 4.98
C VAL A 83 4.10 -3.50 4.54
N MET A 84 3.80 -2.50 3.69
CA MET A 84 4.79 -1.50 3.29
C MET A 84 5.29 -0.68 4.48
N GLY A 85 4.42 -0.37 5.45
CA GLY A 85 4.82 0.33 6.66
C GLY A 85 5.79 -0.49 7.51
N ALA A 86 5.49 -1.77 7.71
CA ALA A 86 6.39 -2.68 8.43
C ALA A 86 7.75 -2.81 7.72
N ALA A 87 7.78 -2.82 6.39
CA ALA A 87 9.02 -2.81 5.63
C ALA A 87 9.77 -1.48 5.80
N ALA A 88 9.07 -0.34 5.64
CA ALA A 88 9.62 1.00 5.76
C ALA A 88 10.23 1.30 7.13
N ASP A 89 9.70 0.70 8.20
CA ASP A 89 10.26 0.78 9.55
C ASP A 89 11.66 0.11 9.64
N ILE A 90 11.97 -0.83 8.73
CA ILE A 90 13.29 -1.51 8.65
C ILE A 90 14.27 -0.71 7.79
N ASN A 91 13.86 -0.39 6.55
CA ASN A 91 14.74 0.07 5.47
C ASN A 91 14.65 1.59 5.22
N GLY A 92 13.70 2.29 5.86
CA GLY A 92 13.76 3.73 6.10
C GLY A 92 13.27 4.64 4.97
N ASN A 93 12.81 4.12 3.83
CA ASN A 93 12.23 4.97 2.79
C ASN A 93 11.10 4.27 2.00
N PHE A 94 10.24 5.08 1.38
CA PHE A 94 9.07 4.58 0.66
C PHE A 94 9.44 3.79 -0.59
N GLN A 95 10.47 4.25 -1.31
CA GLN A 95 10.86 3.66 -2.60
C GLN A 95 11.34 2.23 -2.44
N ASP A 96 12.17 1.96 -1.43
CA ASP A 96 12.68 0.62 -1.12
C ASP A 96 11.55 -0.28 -0.62
N ALA A 97 10.68 0.22 0.25
CA ALA A 97 9.51 -0.54 0.72
C ALA A 97 8.55 -0.90 -0.42
N ALA A 98 8.29 0.04 -1.34
CA ALA A 98 7.44 -0.19 -2.51
C ALA A 98 8.11 -1.15 -3.51
N PHE A 99 9.42 -1.03 -3.72
CA PHE A 99 10.19 -1.92 -4.58
C PHE A 99 10.17 -3.35 -4.04
N TRP A 100 10.49 -3.52 -2.75
CA TRP A 100 10.42 -4.80 -2.06
C TRP A 100 9.03 -5.42 -2.15
N PHE A 101 7.99 -4.62 -1.84
CA PHE A 101 6.59 -5.09 -1.87
C PHE A 101 6.21 -5.67 -3.24
N ARG A 102 6.60 -4.99 -4.32
CA ARG A 102 6.21 -5.38 -5.68
C ARG A 102 7.08 -6.46 -6.30
N ASN A 103 8.39 -6.45 -6.02
CA ASN A 103 9.35 -7.13 -6.88
C ASN A 103 10.19 -8.18 -6.15
N GLU A 104 10.38 -8.08 -4.83
CA GLU A 104 11.31 -8.97 -4.14
C GLU A 104 10.63 -10.26 -3.68
N PRO A 105 11.04 -11.42 -4.22
CA PRO A 105 10.47 -12.70 -3.82
C PRO A 105 10.99 -13.12 -2.44
N ILE A 106 10.10 -13.62 -1.58
CA ILE A 106 10.46 -14.12 -0.26
C ILE A 106 10.62 -15.65 -0.33
N SER A 107 11.83 -16.14 -0.07
CA SER A 107 12.16 -17.57 -0.11
C SER A 107 11.28 -18.41 0.81
N ALA A 108 10.99 -17.93 2.03
CA ALA A 108 10.09 -18.58 3.00
C ALA A 108 8.65 -18.76 2.50
N PHE A 109 8.24 -18.01 1.48
CA PHE A 109 6.91 -18.06 0.88
C PHE A 109 6.91 -18.62 -0.55
N ASN A 110 7.79 -19.59 -0.83
CA ASN A 110 7.92 -20.20 -2.16
C ASN A 110 8.23 -19.17 -3.25
N PHE A 111 9.09 -18.19 -2.93
CA PHE A 111 9.49 -17.11 -3.84
C PHE A 111 8.34 -16.24 -4.33
N ARG A 112 7.24 -16.15 -3.57
CA ARG A 112 6.18 -15.17 -3.82
C ARG A 112 6.60 -13.79 -3.33
N THR A 113 6.15 -12.75 -4.02
CA THR A 113 6.34 -11.36 -3.59
C THR A 113 5.32 -10.99 -2.50
N PRO A 114 5.60 -9.94 -1.69
CA PRO A 114 4.62 -9.44 -0.73
C PRO A 114 3.29 -9.04 -1.36
N GLU A 115 3.32 -8.43 -2.54
CA GLU A 115 2.10 -8.08 -3.29
C GLU A 115 1.23 -9.31 -3.58
N GLN A 116 1.84 -10.43 -3.99
CA GLN A 116 1.12 -11.68 -4.27
C GLN A 116 0.51 -12.25 -2.99
N LEU A 117 1.26 -12.25 -1.89
CA LEU A 117 0.79 -12.76 -0.60
C LEU A 117 -0.36 -11.92 -0.05
N VAL A 118 -0.30 -10.59 -0.16
CA VAL A 118 -1.43 -9.72 0.19
C VAL A 118 -2.64 -9.99 -0.70
N SER A 119 -2.44 -10.18 -2.01
CA SER A 119 -3.51 -10.56 -2.93
C SER A 119 -4.16 -11.91 -2.57
N GLU A 120 -3.41 -12.83 -1.96
CA GLU A 120 -3.89 -14.13 -1.45
C GLU A 120 -4.53 -14.05 -0.05
N GLY A 121 -4.60 -12.86 0.56
CA GLY A 121 -5.14 -12.68 1.92
C GLY A 121 -4.18 -13.13 3.03
N ARG A 122 -2.88 -13.24 2.72
CA ARG A 122 -1.82 -13.71 3.64
C ARG A 122 -0.99 -12.56 4.22
N ALA A 123 -1.59 -11.40 4.42
CA ALA A 123 -0.91 -10.22 4.95
C ALA A 123 -0.40 -10.43 6.38
N GLU A 124 -1.15 -11.12 7.23
CA GLU A 124 -0.76 -11.40 8.62
C GLU A 124 0.45 -12.34 8.70
N ASP A 125 0.51 -13.38 7.85
CA ASP A 125 1.70 -14.25 7.75
C ASP A 125 2.96 -13.43 7.47
N LEU A 126 2.81 -12.43 6.61
CA LEU A 126 3.89 -11.59 6.15
C LEU A 126 4.33 -10.57 7.22
N LEU A 127 3.38 -9.97 7.93
CA LEU A 127 3.68 -9.11 9.08
C LEU A 127 4.40 -9.87 10.19
N ASN A 128 3.95 -11.10 10.51
CA ASN A 128 4.62 -11.96 11.48
C ASN A 128 6.05 -12.31 11.04
N TYR A 129 6.25 -12.61 9.75
CA TYR A 129 7.57 -12.85 9.18
C TYR A 129 8.50 -11.65 9.35
N VAL A 130 8.05 -10.45 8.95
CA VAL A 130 8.83 -9.20 9.07
C VAL A 130 9.17 -8.90 10.54
N GLN A 131 8.23 -9.09 11.47
CA GLN A 131 8.48 -8.93 12.91
C GLN A 131 9.51 -9.93 13.45
N SER A 132 9.47 -11.19 13.01
CA SER A 132 10.43 -12.21 13.43
C SER A 132 11.86 -11.89 12.96
N LEU A 133 12.01 -11.30 11.76
CA LEU A 133 13.31 -10.82 11.28
C LEU A 133 13.86 -9.70 12.16
N HIS A 134 13.01 -8.75 12.57
CA HIS A 134 13.41 -7.70 13.51
C HIS A 134 13.84 -8.25 14.87
N ALA A 135 13.07 -9.17 15.44
CA ALA A 135 13.37 -9.77 16.74
C ALA A 135 14.66 -10.59 16.70
N GLY A 136 14.94 -11.28 15.59
CA GLY A 136 16.18 -12.04 15.41
C GLY A 136 17.41 -11.16 15.16
N ALA A 137 17.26 -9.99 14.53
CA ALA A 137 18.36 -9.06 14.28
C ALA A 137 18.77 -8.24 15.52
N ALA A 138 17.88 -8.11 16.52
CA ALA A 138 18.12 -7.37 17.75
C ALA A 138 18.62 -8.23 18.93
N GLY A 139 18.72 -9.56 18.74
CA GLY A 139 19.08 -10.54 19.77
C GLY A 139 20.52 -11.01 19.72
#